data_AF-D3R375-F1
#
_entry.id   AF-D3R375-F1
#
_cell.length_a   1.000
_cell.length_b   1.000
_cell.length_c   1.000
_cell.angle_alpha   90.00
_cell.angle_beta   90.00
_cell.angle_gamma   90.00
#
_symmetry.space_group_name_H-M   'P 1'
#
loop_
_entity.id
_entity.type
_entity.pdbx_description
1 polymer ?
#
loop_
_entity_poly.entity_id
_entity_poly.type
_entity_poly.pdbx_seq_one_letter_code
_entity_poly.pdbx_strand_id
1 'polypeptide(L)'
;MKKIRSLLELMQKNIENGYKSEHAFSTLIEDYIHDNFWQINEENEDVATYLNDDVLDICEQTELGLEGTQFRTEVVEAYHKLLKMAEMIGEAGAR
;
A
#
# COMPACT_ATOMS: atom_id res chain seq x y z
N MET A 1 8.97 11.74 -4.23
CA MET A 1 8.03 10.60 -4.15
C MET A 1 8.45 9.48 -5.12
N LYS A 2 9.62 8.88 -4.95
CA LYS A 2 10.07 7.75 -5.77
C LYS A 2 9.53 6.43 -5.20
N LYS A 3 9.64 6.23 -3.89
CA LYS A 3 9.21 4.99 -3.22
C LYS A 3 7.70 4.87 -3.13
N ILE A 4 7.01 5.97 -2.80
CA ILE A 4 5.54 6.01 -2.81
C ILE A 4 4.99 5.67 -4.21
N ARG A 5 5.58 6.24 -5.27
CA ARG A 5 5.16 5.95 -6.66
C ARG A 5 5.41 4.49 -7.04
N SER A 6 6.57 3.94 -6.70
CA SER A 6 6.88 2.54 -6.98
C SER A 6 5.95 1.56 -6.25
N LEU A 7 5.52 1.88 -5.01
CA LEU A 7 4.50 1.10 -4.31
C LEU A 7 3.15 1.17 -5.04
N LEU A 8 2.71 2.37 -5.43
CA LEU A 8 1.46 2.56 -6.19
C LEU A 8 1.46 1.76 -7.51
N GLU A 9 2.58 1.77 -8.23
CA GLU A 9 2.75 0.98 -9.46
C GLU A 9 2.69 -0.54 -9.18
N LEU A 10 3.30 -1.00 -8.08
CA LEU A 10 3.24 -2.39 -7.64
C LEU A 10 1.80 -2.81 -7.33
N MET A 11 1.08 -1.99 -6.55
CA MET A 11 -0.31 -2.26 -6.19
C MET A 11 -1.22 -2.28 -7.42
N GLN A 12 -1.13 -1.26 -8.27
CA GLN A 12 -1.92 -1.15 -9.50
C GLN A 12 -1.75 -2.39 -10.38
N LYS A 13 -0.48 -2.79 -10.63
CA LYS A 13 -0.18 -3.93 -11.49
C LYS A 13 -0.81 -5.22 -10.97
N ASN A 14 -0.80 -5.45 -9.66
CA ASN A 14 -1.37 -6.67 -9.07
C ASN A 14 -2.89 -6.64 -9.00
N ILE A 15 -3.49 -5.46 -8.79
CA ILE A 15 -4.94 -5.27 -8.83
C ILE A 15 -5.48 -5.52 -10.25
N GLU A 16 -4.85 -4.93 -11.28
CA GLU A 16 -5.32 -5.01 -12.66
C GLU A 16 -5.07 -6.38 -13.32
N ASN A 17 -3.91 -7.00 -13.07
CA ASN A 17 -3.56 -8.28 -13.71
C ASN A 17 -4.08 -9.50 -12.96
N GLY A 18 -4.69 -9.31 -11.78
CA GLY A 18 -5.08 -10.38 -10.88
C GLY A 18 -3.86 -11.05 -10.25
N TYR A 19 -3.66 -10.80 -8.95
CA TYR A 19 -2.62 -11.47 -8.19
C TYR A 19 -2.86 -12.99 -8.08
N LYS A 20 -1.76 -13.75 -7.96
CA LYS A 20 -1.76 -15.22 -7.90
C LYS A 20 -2.53 -15.78 -6.70
N SER A 21 -2.39 -15.12 -5.55
CA SER A 21 -3.16 -15.36 -4.32
C SER A 21 -3.15 -14.09 -3.47
N GLU A 22 -4.12 -13.95 -2.57
CA GLU A 22 -4.20 -12.80 -1.66
C GLU A 22 -2.95 -12.71 -0.78
N HIS A 23 -2.56 -13.84 -0.18
CA HIS A 23 -1.33 -13.96 0.60
C HIS A 23 -0.06 -13.58 -0.18
N ALA A 24 0.04 -13.96 -1.47
CA ALA A 24 1.22 -13.55 -2.25
C ALA A 24 1.23 -12.04 -2.52
N PHE A 25 0.06 -11.41 -2.60
CA PHE A 25 -0.03 -9.98 -2.84
C PHE A 25 0.23 -9.17 -1.56
N SER A 26 -0.36 -9.57 -0.43
CA SER A 26 -0.07 -8.96 0.87
C SER A 26 1.42 -9.02 1.20
N THR A 27 2.06 -10.18 1.06
CA THR A 27 3.51 -10.29 1.31
C THR A 27 4.33 -9.36 0.42
N LEU A 28 3.97 -9.17 -0.86
CA LEU A 28 4.65 -8.20 -1.73
C LEU A 28 4.50 -6.75 -1.24
N ILE A 29 3.35 -6.41 -0.66
CA ILE A 29 3.11 -5.08 -0.08
C ILE A 29 3.90 -4.92 1.22
N GLU A 30 3.82 -5.89 2.13
CA GLU A 30 4.51 -5.92 3.42
C GLU A 30 6.02 -5.82 3.24
N ASP A 31 6.60 -6.68 2.39
CA ASP A 31 8.03 -6.68 2.07
C ASP A 31 8.46 -5.31 1.52
N TYR A 32 7.65 -4.72 0.64
CA TYR A 32 7.96 -3.40 0.09
C TYR A 32 7.93 -2.31 1.16
N ILE A 33 6.91 -2.29 2.03
CA ILE A 33 6.80 -1.31 3.11
C ILE A 33 7.99 -1.47 4.05
N HIS A 34 8.27 -2.69 4.52
CA HIS A 34 9.37 -2.98 5.42
C HIS A 34 10.72 -2.50 4.86
N ASP A 35 11.03 -2.85 3.60
CA ASP A 35 12.33 -2.54 2.99
C ASP A 35 12.51 -1.05 2.68
N ASN A 36 11.42 -0.28 2.60
CA ASN A 36 11.45 1.10 2.13
C ASN A 36 10.88 2.10 3.14
N PHE A 37 10.47 1.66 4.34
CA PHE A 37 9.70 2.46 5.30
C PHE A 37 10.35 3.82 5.58
N TRP A 38 11.64 3.83 5.93
CA TRP A 38 12.36 5.07 6.24
C TRP A 38 12.41 6.05 5.07
N GLN A 39 12.56 5.55 3.85
CA GLN A 39 12.58 6.38 2.64
C GLN A 39 11.18 6.90 2.32
N ILE A 40 10.14 6.10 2.56
CA ILE A 40 8.75 6.54 2.44
C ILE A 40 8.45 7.62 3.48
N ASN A 41 8.90 7.45 4.72
CA ASN A 41 8.74 8.43 5.79
C ASN A 41 9.44 9.76 5.47
N GLU A 42 10.65 9.72 4.89
CA GLU A 42 11.33 10.91 4.38
C GLU A 42 10.57 11.58 3.22
N GLU A 43 9.89 10.80 2.37
CA GLU A 43 9.08 11.32 1.27
C GLU A 43 7.77 11.95 1.76
N ASN A 44 7.09 11.28 2.70
CA ASN A 44 5.88 11.74 3.36
C ASN A 44 5.54 10.88 4.60
N GLU A 45 5.56 11.51 5.79
CA GLU A 45 5.25 10.86 7.08
C GLU A 45 3.80 10.36 7.19
N ASP A 46 2.82 11.10 6.65
CA ASP A 46 1.41 10.70 6.71
C ASP A 46 1.16 9.42 5.91
N VAL A 47 1.79 9.29 4.73
CA VAL A 47 1.74 8.08 3.91
C VAL A 47 2.44 6.93 4.63
N ALA A 48 3.61 7.15 5.24
CA ALA A 48 4.32 6.12 6.00
C ALA A 48 3.47 5.60 7.17
N THR A 49 2.82 6.50 7.90
CA THR A 49 1.91 6.18 9.01
C THR A 49 0.73 5.35 8.52
N TYR A 50 0.03 5.80 7.48
CA TYR A 50 -1.10 5.05 6.91
C TYR A 50 -0.70 3.65 6.40
N LEU A 51 0.49 3.53 5.80
CA LEU A 51 1.00 2.24 5.35
C LEU A 51 1.27 1.28 6.52
N ASN A 52 1.88 1.78 7.59
CA ASN A 52 2.25 0.97 8.75
C ASN A 52 1.04 0.60 9.61
N ASP A 53 0.08 1.51 9.77
CA ASP A 53 -1.03 1.32 10.70
C ASP A 53 -2.25 0.69 10.04
N ASP A 54 -2.60 1.08 8.81
CA ASP A 54 -3.82 0.58 8.16
C ASP A 54 -3.51 -0.50 7.11
N VAL A 55 -2.45 -0.32 6.30
CA VAL A 55 -2.19 -1.25 5.18
C VAL A 55 -1.59 -2.57 5.65
N LEU A 56 -0.77 -2.56 6.72
CA LEU A 56 -0.29 -3.81 7.32
C LEU A 56 -1.44 -4.61 7.95
N ASP A 57 -2.37 -3.96 8.67
CA ASP A 57 -3.58 -4.61 9.21
C ASP A 57 -4.42 -5.28 8.11
N ILE A 58 -4.52 -4.66 6.92
CA ILE A 58 -5.18 -5.27 5.76
C ILE A 58 -4.41 -6.51 5.30
N CYS A 59 -3.08 -6.46 5.25
CA CYS A 59 -2.25 -7.56 4.79
C CYS A 59 -2.28 -8.78 5.74
N GLU A 60 -2.32 -8.53 7.06
CA GLU A 60 -2.42 -9.56 8.10
C GLU A 60 -3.64 -10.47 7.88
N GLN A 61 -4.75 -9.96 7.33
CA GLN A 61 -5.95 -10.75 7.02
C GLN A 61 -5.72 -11.95 6.10
N THR A 62 -4.59 -12.01 5.41
CA THR A 62 -4.25 -13.11 4.49
C THR A 62 -3.45 -14.22 5.16
N GLU A 63 -3.12 -14.06 6.44
CA GLU A 63 -2.40 -15.07 7.22
C GLU A 63 -3.22 -16.34 7.48
N LEU A 64 -2.51 -17.46 7.64
CA LEU A 64 -3.12 -18.76 7.88
C LEU A 64 -3.91 -18.77 9.19
N GLY A 65 -5.23 -18.99 9.09
CA GLY A 65 -6.13 -19.05 10.24
C GLY A 65 -7.14 -17.89 10.30
N LEU A 66 -7.04 -16.91 9.39
CA LEU A 66 -8.01 -15.85 9.19
C LEU A 66 -8.85 -16.19 7.93
N GLU A 67 -10.08 -16.68 8.13
CA GLU A 67 -10.99 -17.03 7.02
C GLU A 67 -12.08 -15.96 6.83
N GLY A 68 -12.51 -15.74 5.57
CA GLY A 68 -13.64 -14.86 5.23
C GLY A 68 -13.32 -13.36 5.22
N THR A 69 -12.12 -12.98 4.78
CA THR A 69 -11.57 -11.63 4.94
C THR A 69 -11.99 -10.65 3.83
N GLN A 70 -11.78 -9.36 4.09
CA GLN A 70 -12.16 -8.26 3.17
C GLN A 70 -10.97 -7.74 2.35
N PHE A 71 -9.82 -8.41 2.43
CA PHE A 71 -8.55 -8.02 1.81
C PHE A 71 -8.69 -7.46 0.40
N ARG A 72 -9.42 -8.16 -0.49
CA ARG A 72 -9.56 -7.72 -1.90
C ARG A 72 -10.16 -6.33 -2.03
N THR A 73 -11.18 -6.03 -1.23
CA THR A 73 -11.87 -4.76 -1.26
C THR A 73 -11.02 -3.70 -0.60
N GLU A 74 -10.52 -3.99 0.60
CA GLU A 74 -9.80 -3.02 1.43
C GLU A 74 -8.43 -2.64 0.82
N VAL A 75 -7.73 -3.57 0.17
CA VAL A 75 -6.46 -3.26 -0.51
C VAL A 75 -6.67 -2.32 -1.70
N VAL A 76 -7.81 -2.42 -2.39
CA VAL A 76 -8.19 -1.51 -3.50
C VAL A 76 -8.60 -0.15 -2.95
N GLU A 77 -9.32 -0.11 -1.83
CA GLU A 77 -9.65 1.15 -1.14
C GLU A 77 -8.38 1.86 -0.64
N ALA A 78 -7.46 1.11 -0.05
CA ALA A 78 -6.16 1.60 0.39
C ALA A 78 -5.34 2.17 -0.78
N TYR A 79 -5.31 1.48 -1.92
CA TYR A 79 -4.66 1.97 -3.14
C TYR A 79 -5.23 3.34 -3.57
N HIS A 80 -6.56 3.49 -3.61
CA HIS A 80 -7.18 4.77 -3.98
C HIS A 80 -6.94 5.88 -2.95
N LYS A 81 -6.88 5.55 -1.66
CA LYS A 81 -6.53 6.52 -0.61
C LYS A 81 -5.08 6.98 -0.77
N LEU A 82 -4.13 6.07 -1.00
CA LEU A 82 -2.73 6.38 -1.27
C LEU A 82 -2.56 7.25 -2.53
N LEU A 83 -3.33 7.00 -3.60
CA LEU A 83 -3.34 7.87 -4.79
C LEU A 83 -3.72 9.31 -4.44
N LYS A 84 -4.82 9.50 -3.69
CA LYS A 84 -5.26 10.84 -3.26
C LYS A 84 -4.23 11.52 -2.38
N MET A 85 -3.61 10.80 -1.45
CA MET A 85 -2.53 11.34 -0.62
C MET A 85 -1.35 11.81 -1.48
N ALA A 86 -0.93 11.00 -2.46
CA ALA A 86 0.14 11.34 -3.39
C ALA A 86 -0.19 12.57 -4.27
N GLU A 87 -1.43 12.70 -4.74
CA GLU A 87 -1.89 13.86 -5.51
C GLU A 87 -1.81 15.15 -4.68
N MET A 88 -2.31 15.14 -3.44
CA MET A 88 -2.28 16.30 -2.54
C MET A 88 -0.85 16.77 -2.24
N ILE A 89 0.10 15.83 -2.12
CA ILE A 89 1.53 16.16 -1.94
C ILE A 89 2.08 16.85 -3.20
N GLY A 90 1.72 16.37 -4.38
CA GLY A 90 2.11 16.96 -5.66
C GLY A 90 1.58 18.38 -5.85
N GLU A 91 0.35 18.66 -5.41
CA GLU A 91 -0.23 20.00 -5.43
C GLU A 91 0.39 20.94 -4.39
N ALA A 92 0.74 20.44 -3.21
CA ALA A 92 1.40 21.21 -2.15
C ALA A 92 2.83 21.65 -2.53
N GLY A 93 3.54 20.85 -3.32
CA GLY A 93 4.89 21.17 -3.82
C GLY A 93 4.94 22.09 -5.04
N ALA A 94 3.78 22.44 -5.63
CA ALA A 94 3.68 23.30 -6.82
C ALA A 94 3.31 24.77 -6.49
N ARG A 95 3.23 25.13 -5.20
CA ARG A 95 2.98 26.49 -4.69
C ARG A 95 4.24 27.05 -4.03
#